data_AF-A0A8H4UWB9-F1
#
_entry.id   AF-A0A8H4UWB9-F1
#
_cell.length_a   1.000
_cell.length_b   1.000
_cell.length_c   1.000
_cell.angle_alpha   90.00
_cell.angle_beta   90.00
_cell.angle_gamma   90.00
#
_symmetry.space_group_name_H-M   'P 1'
#
loop_
_entity.id
_entity.type
_entity.pdbx_description
1 polymer ?
#
loop_
_entity_poly.entity_id
_entity_poly.type
_entity_poly.pdbx_seq_one_letter_code
_entity_poly.pdbx_strand_id
1 'polypeptide(L)'
;MDMGAYLSSGPLPTEEFLPEDAATGTPAFSANIELVQQLASMGFSQVRCENALYATGNSDLESAMNWLLAHLDDPDIDKPVSVNSGVTPTEHDIEKIQQLGEMGIDAKQASRALSATGGDVNRALDWVFSHPEGSDDDNEMSTAQETGSTAQPETPGKTDLPAKYTLQSLVCHKGGSLHAG
;
A
#
# COMPACT_ATOMS: atom_id res chain seq x y z
N MET A 1 31.72 -22.67 2.72
CA MET A 1 30.41 -23.08 2.20
C MET A 1 30.11 -22.21 0.98
N ASP A 2 29.80 -22.83 -0.16
CA ASP A 2 29.50 -22.10 -1.40
C ASP A 2 27.99 -22.09 -1.61
N MET A 3 27.38 -20.90 -1.63
CA MET A 3 25.95 -20.71 -1.80
C MET A 3 25.58 -20.22 -3.20
N GLY A 4 26.54 -20.11 -4.14
CA GLY A 4 26.30 -19.54 -5.46
C GLY A 4 25.23 -20.27 -6.27
N ALA A 5 25.07 -21.58 -6.06
CA ALA A 5 24.04 -22.39 -6.72
C ALA A 5 22.59 -22.08 -6.29
N TYR A 6 22.40 -21.33 -5.19
CA TYR A 6 21.08 -20.96 -4.66
C TYR A 6 20.67 -19.53 -5.02
N LEU A 7 21.47 -18.82 -5.81
CA LEU A 7 21.11 -17.49 -6.29
C LEU A 7 19.94 -17.63 -7.27
N SER A 8 18.84 -16.91 -7.01
CA SER A 8 17.71 -16.86 -7.93
C SER A 8 18.14 -16.26 -9.27
N SER A 9 17.71 -16.88 -10.38
CA SER A 9 17.92 -16.36 -11.73
C SER A 9 16.93 -15.23 -12.09
N GLY A 10 16.04 -14.88 -11.17
CA GLY A 10 14.90 -14.01 -11.46
C GLY A 10 13.87 -14.69 -12.37
N PRO A 11 12.86 -13.92 -12.82
CA PRO A 11 11.83 -14.38 -13.74
C PRO A 11 12.45 -14.86 -15.06
N LEU A 12 12.04 -16.04 -15.53
CA LEU A 12 12.56 -16.60 -16.78
C LEU A 12 11.80 -16.07 -17.99
N PRO A 13 12.41 -16.03 -19.19
CA PRO A 13 11.72 -15.60 -20.42
C PRO A 13 10.52 -16.49 -20.82
N THR A 14 10.40 -17.68 -20.21
CA THR A 14 9.31 -18.63 -20.43
C THR A 14 8.18 -18.50 -19.42
N GLU A 15 8.30 -17.60 -18.44
CA GLU A 15 7.31 -17.38 -17.39
C GLU A 15 6.46 -16.15 -17.70
N GLU A 16 5.15 -16.25 -17.48
CA GLU A 16 4.21 -15.14 -17.60
C GLU A 16 3.92 -14.61 -16.20
N PHE A 17 4.07 -13.30 -16.00
CA PHE A 17 3.72 -12.67 -14.73
C PHE A 17 2.21 -12.74 -14.53
N LEU A 18 1.80 -13.03 -13.29
CA LEU A 18 0.40 -12.89 -12.93
C LEU A 18 -0.01 -11.43 -13.15
N PRO A 19 -1.21 -11.16 -13.71
CA PRO A 19 -1.72 -9.81 -13.77
C PRO A 19 -1.74 -9.26 -12.35
N GLU A 20 -1.08 -8.13 -12.12
CA GLU A 20 -1.33 -7.37 -10.91
C GLU A 20 -2.82 -7.04 -10.93
N ASP A 21 -3.57 -7.60 -9.98
CA ASP A 21 -4.92 -7.12 -9.68
C ASP A 21 -4.74 -5.62 -9.54
N ALA A 22 -5.30 -4.86 -10.48
CA ALA A 22 -4.97 -3.46 -10.66
C ALA A 22 -4.97 -2.85 -9.26
N ALA A 23 -3.79 -2.45 -8.77
CA ALA A 23 -3.69 -1.62 -7.61
C ALA A 23 -4.44 -0.37 -8.03
N THR A 24 -5.75 -0.35 -7.76
CA THR A 24 -6.60 0.79 -7.99
C THR A 24 -6.15 1.79 -6.95
N GLY A 25 -5.04 2.45 -7.25
CA GLY A 25 -4.93 3.89 -7.05
C GLY A 25 -6.00 4.52 -7.91
N THR A 26 -7.27 4.28 -7.57
CA THR A 26 -8.37 5.03 -8.10
C THR A 26 -8.13 6.45 -7.61
N PRO A 27 -8.00 7.45 -8.50
CA PRO A 27 -8.03 8.83 -8.06
C PRO A 27 -9.28 8.99 -7.20
N ALA A 28 -9.16 9.66 -6.07
CA ALA A 28 -10.21 9.82 -5.05
C ALA A 28 -11.60 9.89 -5.72
N PHE A 29 -12.33 8.78 -5.69
CA PHE A 29 -13.57 8.64 -6.42
C PHE A 29 -14.61 9.57 -5.79
N SER A 30 -15.05 10.57 -6.56
CA SER A 30 -16.12 11.48 -6.16
C SER A 30 -17.38 11.11 -6.92
N ALA A 31 -18.32 10.42 -6.27
CA ALA A 31 -19.58 10.02 -6.87
C ALA A 31 -20.36 11.24 -7.39
N ASN A 32 -20.89 11.17 -8.62
CA ASN A 32 -21.75 12.23 -9.14
C ASN A 32 -23.03 12.30 -8.31
N ILE A 33 -23.17 13.39 -7.56
CA ILE A 33 -24.26 13.63 -6.60
C ILE A 33 -25.63 13.53 -7.29
N GLU A 34 -25.74 13.93 -8.55
CA GLU A 34 -27.00 13.90 -9.29
C GLU A 34 -27.44 12.47 -9.60
N LEU A 35 -26.49 11.59 -9.95
CA LEU A 35 -26.75 10.16 -10.17
C LEU A 35 -27.05 9.43 -8.86
N VAL A 36 -26.31 9.77 -7.79
CA VAL A 36 -26.57 9.24 -6.44
C VAL A 36 -27.98 9.60 -5.96
N GLN A 37 -28.40 10.85 -6.15
CA GLN A 37 -29.74 11.31 -5.76
C GLN A 37 -30.85 10.63 -6.56
N GLN A 38 -30.65 10.42 -7.86
CA GLN A 38 -31.62 9.71 -8.69
C GLN A 38 -31.78 8.25 -8.24
N LEU A 39 -30.67 7.53 -8.02
CA LEU A 39 -30.70 6.15 -7.52
C LEU A 39 -31.25 6.05 -6.09
N ALA A 40 -30.92 7.01 -5.22
CA ALA A 40 -31.47 7.09 -3.86
C ALA A 40 -32.98 7.37 -3.87
N SER A 41 -33.46 8.18 -4.81
CA SER A 41 -34.90 8.43 -5.00
C SER A 41 -35.67 7.18 -5.44
N MET A 42 -34.99 6.18 -6.01
CA MET A 42 -35.56 4.88 -6.34
C MET A 42 -35.60 3.92 -5.13
N GLY A 43 -35.02 4.30 -4.00
CA GLY A 43 -35.05 3.54 -2.75
C GLY A 43 -33.76 2.77 -2.41
N PHE A 44 -32.69 2.94 -3.18
CA PHE A 44 -31.39 2.34 -2.84
C PHE A 44 -30.65 3.17 -1.78
N SER A 45 -29.88 2.50 -0.91
CA SER A 45 -29.07 3.19 0.10
C SER A 45 -27.93 3.97 -0.58
N GLN A 46 -27.55 5.10 0.02
CA GLN A 46 -26.51 5.97 -0.55
C GLN A 46 -25.18 5.22 -0.78
N VAL A 47 -24.81 4.33 0.17
CA VAL A 47 -23.61 3.50 0.08
C VAL A 47 -23.63 2.58 -1.15
N ARG A 48 -24.79 1.97 -1.45
CA ARG A 48 -24.98 1.12 -2.63
C ARG A 48 -24.87 1.92 -3.93
N CYS A 49 -25.41 3.13 -3.96
CA CYS A 49 -25.30 4.04 -5.10
C CYS A 49 -23.84 4.43 -5.37
N GLU A 50 -23.07 4.73 -4.32
CA GLU A 50 -21.65 5.07 -4.39
C GLU A 50 -20.81 3.88 -4.89
N ASN A 51 -21.06 2.67 -4.38
CA ASN A 51 -20.42 1.43 -4.85
C ASN A 51 -20.71 1.14 -6.32
N ALA A 52 -21.95 1.31 -6.76
CA ALA A 52 -22.32 1.09 -8.15
C ALA A 52 -21.66 2.07 -9.09
N LEU A 53 -21.68 3.36 -8.75
CA LEU A 53 -21.00 4.39 -9.55
C LEU A 53 -19.48 4.21 -9.54
N TYR A 54 -18.91 3.67 -8.46
CA TYR A 54 -17.50 3.32 -8.38
C TYR A 54 -17.16 2.20 -9.38
N ALA A 55 -17.93 1.12 -9.38
CA ALA A 55 -17.71 -0.02 -10.26
C ALA A 55 -17.97 0.31 -11.74
N THR A 56 -18.88 1.25 -12.03
CA THR A 56 -19.24 1.62 -13.41
C THR A 56 -18.54 2.87 -13.92
N GLY A 57 -17.60 3.44 -13.17
CA GLY A 57 -16.81 4.59 -13.62
C GLY A 57 -17.60 5.90 -13.73
N ASN A 58 -18.63 6.11 -12.89
CA ASN A 58 -19.33 7.39 -12.70
C ASN A 58 -19.97 8.03 -13.95
N SER A 59 -20.19 7.26 -15.01
CA SER A 59 -20.54 7.82 -16.32
C SER A 59 -22.04 7.75 -16.62
N ASP A 60 -22.73 6.69 -16.21
CA ASP A 60 -24.11 6.41 -16.64
C ASP A 60 -24.99 5.83 -15.53
N LEU A 61 -26.22 6.37 -15.40
CA LEU A 61 -27.23 5.89 -14.45
C LEU A 61 -27.66 4.44 -14.73
N GLU A 62 -27.91 4.11 -16.00
CA GLU A 62 -28.40 2.79 -16.41
C GLU A 62 -27.38 1.69 -16.10
N SER A 63 -26.10 1.97 -16.37
CA SER A 63 -24.99 1.07 -16.03
C SER A 63 -24.89 0.85 -14.52
N ALA A 64 -24.96 1.92 -13.72
CA ALA A 64 -24.92 1.83 -12.26
C ALA A 64 -26.12 1.04 -11.72
N MET A 65 -27.33 1.26 -12.26
CA MET A 65 -28.53 0.50 -11.89
C MET A 65 -28.39 -0.99 -12.22
N ASN A 66 -27.90 -1.33 -13.41
CA ASN A 66 -27.69 -2.72 -13.82
C ASN A 66 -26.66 -3.41 -12.91
N TRP A 67 -25.59 -2.71 -12.54
CA TRP A 67 -24.61 -3.21 -11.59
C TRP A 67 -25.23 -3.44 -10.20
N LEU A 68 -26.00 -2.47 -9.71
CA LEU A 68 -26.72 -2.54 -8.44
C LEU A 68 -27.61 -3.78 -8.39
N LEU A 69 -28.46 -3.99 -9.40
CA LEU A 69 -29.36 -5.13 -9.50
C LEU A 69 -28.63 -6.48 -9.51
N ALA A 70 -27.47 -6.54 -10.17
CA ALA A 70 -26.65 -7.76 -10.23
C ALA A 70 -25.96 -8.09 -8.89
N HIS A 71 -25.77 -7.09 -8.02
CA HIS A 71 -25.03 -7.23 -6.75
C HIS A 71 -25.90 -6.96 -5.51
N LEU A 72 -27.24 -6.90 -5.66
CA LEU A 72 -28.17 -6.56 -4.57
C LEU A 72 -28.11 -7.52 -3.38
N ASP A 73 -27.79 -8.79 -3.65
CA ASP A 73 -27.69 -9.87 -2.67
C ASP A 73 -26.27 -10.01 -2.07
N ASP A 74 -25.32 -9.19 -2.51
CA ASP A 74 -23.96 -9.22 -2.00
C ASP A 74 -23.89 -8.52 -0.63
N PRO A 75 -23.47 -9.20 0.46
CA PRO A 75 -23.30 -8.56 1.77
C PRO A 75 -22.25 -7.43 1.76
N ASP A 76 -21.36 -7.39 0.77
CA ASP A 76 -20.32 -6.36 0.66
C ASP A 76 -20.82 -5.05 0.03
N ILE A 77 -22.01 -5.05 -0.62
CA ILE A 77 -22.56 -3.85 -1.29
C ILE A 77 -22.95 -2.72 -0.31
N ASP A 78 -23.13 -3.04 0.96
CA ASP A 78 -23.42 -2.07 2.03
C ASP A 78 -22.16 -1.52 2.71
N LYS A 79 -20.96 -1.95 2.30
CA LYS A 79 -19.71 -1.40 2.81
C LYS A 79 -19.37 -0.08 2.08
N PRO A 80 -19.05 1.01 2.78
CA PRO A 80 -18.67 2.27 2.14
C PRO A 80 -17.40 2.07 1.30
N VAL A 81 -17.37 2.64 0.08
CA VAL A 81 -16.15 2.71 -0.72
C VAL A 81 -15.10 3.41 0.13
N SER A 82 -14.02 2.71 0.45
CA SER A 82 -12.93 3.27 1.23
C SER A 82 -12.13 4.22 0.33
N VAL A 83 -12.68 5.40 0.06
CA VAL A 83 -11.94 6.50 -0.55
C VAL A 83 -10.94 6.94 0.50
N ASN A 84 -9.66 6.77 0.20
CA ASN A 84 -8.54 7.12 1.09
C ASN A 84 -8.65 8.61 1.43
N SER A 85 -9.39 8.91 2.48
CA SER A 85 -9.55 10.26 2.99
C SER A 85 -8.21 10.60 3.60
N GLY A 86 -7.42 11.40 2.88
CA GLY A 86 -6.20 11.98 3.40
C GLY A 86 -6.54 12.71 4.69
N VAL A 87 -6.19 12.10 5.81
CA VAL A 87 -6.41 12.65 7.14
C VAL A 87 -5.48 13.85 7.26
N THR A 88 -6.05 15.04 7.34
CA THR A 88 -5.30 16.25 7.69
C THR A 88 -4.68 16.03 9.08
N PRO A 89 -3.36 16.24 9.26
CA PRO A 89 -2.71 15.99 10.53
C PRO A 89 -3.38 16.83 11.62
N THR A 90 -3.79 16.18 12.71
CA THR A 90 -4.37 16.84 13.87
C THR A 90 -3.26 17.55 14.66
N GLU A 91 -3.58 18.52 15.50
CA GLU A 91 -2.59 19.22 16.35
C GLU A 91 -1.75 18.22 17.17
N HIS A 92 -2.35 17.13 17.64
CA HIS A 92 -1.67 16.05 18.37
C HIS A 92 -0.67 15.25 17.52
N ASP A 93 -0.80 15.29 16.19
CA ASP A 93 0.15 14.64 15.29
C ASP A 93 1.40 15.50 15.11
N ILE A 94 1.33 16.82 15.29
CA ILE A 94 2.49 17.71 15.16
C ILE A 94 3.55 17.37 16.22
N GLU A 95 3.14 17.17 17.48
CA GLU A 95 4.06 16.76 18.55
C GLU A 95 4.68 15.37 18.30
N LYS A 96 3.89 14.43 17.76
CA LYS A 96 4.35 13.08 17.43
C LYS A 96 5.29 13.07 16.23
N ILE A 97 5.03 13.90 15.23
CA ILE A 97 5.90 14.12 14.08
C ILE A 97 7.25 14.68 14.57
N GLN A 98 7.23 15.63 15.49
CA GLN A 98 8.46 16.16 16.08
C GLN A 98 9.23 15.09 16.84
N GLN A 99 8.54 14.25 17.63
CA GLN A 99 9.17 13.13 18.35
C GLN A 99 9.81 12.10 17.38
N LEU A 100 9.16 11.79 16.27
CA LEU A 100 9.72 10.95 15.21
C LEU A 100 10.91 11.65 14.51
N GLY A 101 10.83 12.97 14.33
CA GLY A 101 11.91 13.82 13.81
C GLY A 101 13.16 13.81 14.68
N GLU A 102 13.00 13.80 16.01
CA GLU A 102 14.12 13.66 16.95
C GLU A 102 14.82 12.29 16.84
N MET A 103 14.12 11.27 16.32
CA MET A 103 14.68 9.95 16.02
C MET A 103 15.30 9.84 14.61
N GLY A 104 15.27 10.93 13.83
CA GLY A 104 15.86 11.00 12.49
C GLY A 104 14.90 10.67 11.35
N ILE A 105 13.58 10.68 11.58
CA ILE A 105 12.57 10.43 10.56
C ILE A 105 12.09 11.76 9.97
N ASP A 106 12.00 11.86 8.65
CA ASP A 106 11.51 13.07 7.99
C ASP A 106 10.04 13.38 8.36
N ALA A 107 9.68 14.65 8.45
CA ALA A 107 8.33 15.06 8.83
C ALA A 107 7.24 14.52 7.89
N LYS A 108 7.53 14.43 6.58
CA LYS A 108 6.61 13.87 5.58
C LYS A 108 6.43 12.37 5.82
N GLN A 109 7.52 11.65 6.06
CA GLN A 109 7.49 10.21 6.34
C GLN A 109 6.81 9.91 7.68
N ALA A 110 7.06 10.71 8.72
CA ALA A 110 6.43 10.61 10.03
C ALA A 110 4.91 10.82 9.93
N SER A 111 4.45 11.84 9.18
CA SER A 111 3.01 12.07 8.99
C SER A 111 2.32 10.91 8.27
N ARG A 112 2.97 10.35 7.24
CA ARG A 112 2.47 9.20 6.49
C ARG A 112 2.41 7.94 7.36
N ALA A 113 3.43 7.70 8.17
CA ALA A 113 3.48 6.59 9.10
C ALA A 113 2.41 6.70 10.20
N LEU A 114 2.26 7.88 10.81
CA LEU A 114 1.21 8.12 11.81
C LEU A 114 -0.19 7.97 11.21
N SER A 115 -0.38 8.38 9.95
CA SER A 115 -1.65 8.18 9.24
C SER A 115 -1.94 6.70 9.03
N ALA A 116 -0.94 5.90 8.66
CA ALA A 116 -1.09 4.46 8.48
C ALA A 116 -1.29 3.69 9.80
N THR A 117 -0.85 4.25 10.92
CA THR A 117 -0.88 3.58 12.23
C THR A 117 -1.93 4.14 13.20
N GLY A 118 -2.77 5.07 12.74
CA GLY A 118 -3.81 5.69 13.55
C GLY A 118 -3.26 6.57 14.68
N GLY A 119 -2.08 7.18 14.47
CA GLY A 119 -1.43 8.09 15.41
C GLY A 119 -0.64 7.40 16.53
N ASP A 120 -0.32 6.11 16.41
CA ASP A 120 0.59 5.41 17.32
C ASP A 120 2.05 5.58 16.88
N VAL A 121 2.87 6.19 17.74
CA VAL A 121 4.29 6.49 17.48
C VAL A 121 5.15 5.22 17.35
N ASN A 122 4.94 4.20 18.20
CA ASN A 122 5.76 2.98 18.15
C ASN A 122 5.46 2.17 16.88
N ARG A 123 4.19 2.10 16.51
CA ARG A 123 3.81 1.47 15.24
C ARG A 123 4.26 2.31 14.05
N ALA A 124 4.25 3.64 14.16
CA ALA A 124 4.74 4.51 13.10
C ALA A 124 6.25 4.27 12.85
N LEU A 125 7.04 4.11 13.91
CA LEU A 125 8.45 3.72 13.79
C LEU A 125 8.63 2.42 13.02
N ASP A 126 7.93 1.36 13.42
CA ASP A 126 7.98 0.05 12.74
C ASP A 126 7.52 0.14 11.28
N TRP A 127 6.49 0.96 11.02
CA TRP A 127 5.98 1.21 9.68
C TRP A 127 7.02 1.91 8.80
N VAL A 128 7.74 2.90 9.33
CA VAL A 128 8.84 3.58 8.62
C VAL A 128 9.96 2.62 8.25
N PHE A 129 10.37 1.73 9.17
CA PHE A 129 11.43 0.76 8.88
C PHE A 129 11.03 -0.33 7.90
N SER A 130 9.74 -0.68 7.86
CA SER A 130 9.20 -1.62 6.87
C SER A 130 8.92 -0.99 5.51
N HIS A 131 8.87 0.36 5.43
CA HIS A 131 8.60 1.12 4.20
C HIS A 131 9.64 2.24 3.97
N PRO A 132 10.93 1.91 3.80
CA PRO A 132 11.98 2.90 3.56
C PRO A 132 11.85 3.60 2.19
N GLU A 133 11.19 2.97 1.22
CA GLU A 133 11.01 3.46 -0.17
C GLU A 133 10.01 4.63 -0.28
N GLY A 134 9.31 4.99 0.80
CA GLY A 134 8.40 6.15 0.80
C GLY A 134 9.07 7.51 0.99
N SER A 135 10.41 7.54 1.08
CA SER A 135 11.22 8.70 1.48
C SER A 135 11.76 9.54 0.32
N ASP A 136 11.69 9.03 -0.92
CA ASP A 136 12.40 9.59 -2.08
C ASP A 136 11.50 10.27 -3.13
N ASP A 137 10.20 10.45 -2.87
CA ASP A 137 9.26 11.04 -3.85
C ASP A 137 9.27 12.58 -3.89
N ASP A 138 10.35 13.25 -3.45
CA ASP A 138 10.34 14.71 -3.32
C ASP A 138 11.70 15.41 -3.52
N ASN A 139 12.65 14.81 -4.25
CA ASN A 139 13.89 15.51 -4.56
C ASN A 139 14.38 15.47 -6.01
N GLU A 140 13.55 15.33 -7.04
CA GLU A 140 13.98 15.71 -8.41
C GLU A 140 12.83 16.27 -9.28
N MET A 141 12.67 17.60 -9.27
CA MET A 141 12.05 18.32 -10.38
C MET A 141 12.99 19.39 -10.92
N SER A 142 13.81 19.02 -11.91
CA SER A 142 14.12 19.87 -13.08
C SER A 142 14.79 19.10 -14.22
N THR A 143 13.95 18.71 -15.18
CA THR A 143 14.19 18.75 -16.64
C THR A 143 15.03 17.64 -17.30
N ALA A 144 14.35 16.60 -17.82
CA ALA A 144 14.17 16.34 -19.26
C ALA A 144 13.88 14.85 -19.56
N GLN A 145 12.65 14.59 -20.03
CA GLN A 145 12.19 13.61 -21.02
C GLN A 145 12.87 12.23 -21.21
N GLU A 146 12.00 11.21 -21.22
CA GLU A 146 12.11 9.87 -21.82
C GLU A 146 12.90 8.78 -21.07
N THR A 147 12.20 7.94 -20.30
CA THR A 147 11.63 6.65 -20.76
C THR A 147 10.98 5.97 -19.54
N GLY A 148 9.83 5.34 -19.74
CA GLY A 148 9.11 4.65 -18.67
C GLY A 148 9.96 3.53 -18.08
N SER A 149 10.43 3.72 -16.86
CA SER A 149 10.95 2.65 -16.02
C SER A 149 9.98 2.49 -14.86
N THR A 150 9.15 1.46 -14.91
CA THR A 150 8.49 0.90 -13.74
C THR A 150 9.59 0.53 -12.74
N ALA A 151 9.82 1.37 -11.74
CA ALA A 151 10.76 1.09 -10.66
C ALA A 151 10.29 -0.17 -9.95
N GLN A 152 10.96 -1.29 -10.25
CA GLN A 152 10.79 -2.53 -9.51
C GLN A 152 11.36 -2.28 -8.10
N PRO A 153 10.71 -2.79 -7.04
CA PRO A 153 11.25 -2.66 -5.69
C PRO A 153 12.67 -3.24 -5.66
N GLU A 154 13.66 -2.40 -5.35
CA GLU A 154 15.05 -2.80 -5.22
C GLU A 154 15.11 -3.92 -4.17
N THR A 155 15.48 -5.13 -4.59
CA THR A 155 15.45 -6.28 -3.69
C THR A 155 16.58 -6.13 -2.67
N PRO A 156 16.31 -6.04 -1.36
CA PRO A 156 17.37 -5.85 -0.37
C PRO A 156 18.34 -7.03 -0.39
N GLY A 157 19.62 -6.76 -0.67
CA GLY A 157 20.65 -7.80 -0.68
C GLY A 157 21.78 -7.52 -1.65
N LYS A 158 22.68 -8.51 -1.79
CA LYS A 158 23.75 -8.51 -2.79
C LYS A 158 23.69 -9.81 -3.57
N THR A 159 23.82 -9.72 -4.89
CA THR A 159 23.85 -10.85 -5.82
C THR A 159 25.27 -11.16 -6.31
N ASP A 160 26.29 -10.64 -5.62
CA ASP A 160 27.69 -10.75 -6.01
C ASP A 160 28.17 -12.21 -5.97
N LEU A 161 28.76 -12.66 -7.08
CA LEU A 161 29.45 -13.94 -7.19
C LEU A 161 30.97 -13.75 -7.22
N PRO A 162 31.75 -14.65 -6.59
CA PRO A 162 31.33 -15.91 -5.97
C PRO A 162 30.80 -15.77 -4.53
N ALA A 163 29.65 -16.41 -4.23
CA ALA A 163 29.01 -16.41 -2.91
C ALA A 163 29.63 -17.44 -1.95
N LYS A 164 30.92 -17.28 -1.67
CA LYS A 164 31.71 -18.16 -0.78
C LYS A 164 31.73 -17.62 0.64
N TYR A 165 31.17 -18.39 1.57
CA TYR A 165 31.10 -18.06 2.99
C TYR A 165 32.06 -18.93 3.81
N THR A 166 32.68 -18.35 4.84
CA THR A 166 33.43 -19.07 5.87
C THR A 166 32.73 -18.90 7.22
N LEU A 167 32.81 -19.91 8.08
CA LEU A 167 32.21 -19.85 9.41
C LEU A 167 33.00 -18.85 10.27
N GLN A 168 32.35 -17.77 10.69
CA GLN A 168 32.94 -16.79 11.59
C GLN A 168 32.55 -17.06 13.05
N SER A 169 31.26 -17.24 13.30
CA SER A 169 30.71 -17.50 14.63
C SER A 169 29.40 -18.30 14.50
N LEU A 170 29.00 -18.93 15.59
CA LEU A 170 27.73 -19.64 15.70
C LEU A 170 27.12 -19.33 17.07
N VAL A 171 25.80 -19.21 17.12
CA VAL A 171 25.04 -19.06 18.36
C VAL A 171 24.37 -20.40 18.64
N CYS A 172 24.73 -21.03 19.76
CA CYS A 172 24.12 -22.28 20.22
C CYS A 172 23.16 -22.01 21.37
N HIS A 173 21.88 -22.32 21.19
CA HIS A 173 20.95 -22.46 22.32
C HIS A 173 21.23 -23.80 23.03
N LYS A 174 21.58 -23.77 24.33
CA LYS A 174 21.98 -24.96 25.09
C LYS A 174 20.93 -25.36 26.11
N GLY A 175 19.98 -26.19 25.70
CA GLY A 175 18.97 -26.75 26.61
C GLY A 175 18.10 -27.77 25.90
N GLY A 176 17.47 -28.66 26.67
CA GLY A 176 16.46 -29.58 26.14
C GLY A 176 15.05 -28.98 26.09
N SER A 177 14.89 -27.70 26.48
CA SER A 177 13.60 -27.01 26.61
C SER A 177 13.59 -25.74 25.75
N LEU A 178 12.43 -25.42 25.17
CA LEU A 178 12.19 -24.18 24.43
C LEU A 178 12.08 -22.95 25.34
N HIS A 179 11.82 -23.15 26.63
CA HIS A 179 11.62 -22.08 27.61
C HIS A 179 12.83 -21.86 28.52
N ALA A 180 13.89 -22.66 28.38
CA ALA A 180 15.09 -22.58 29.20
C ALA A 180 16.32 -23.13 28.46
N GLY A 181 17.40 -22.35 28.45
CA GLY A 181 18.69 -22.67 27.84
C GLY A 181 19.82 -21.81 28.39
#